data_AF-A0A238HJ69-F1
#
_entry.id   AF-A0A238HJ69-F1
#
_cell.length_a   1.000
_cell.length_b   1.000
_cell.length_c   1.000
_cell.angle_alpha   90.00
_cell.angle_beta   90.00
_cell.angle_gamma   90.00
#
_symmetry.space_group_name_H-M   'P 1'
#
loop_
_entity.id
_entity.type
_entity.pdbx_description
1 polymer ?
#
loop_
_entity_poly.entity_id
_entity_poly.type
_entity_poly.pdbx_seq_one_letter_code
_entity_poly.pdbx_strand_id
1 'polypeptide(L)'
;MNPQKSLTIVSVTGSDDFTLGSMYAIERSFQELRGKIQHLECLLISPTKPQNLPNHIQHIRCHPFTYAEYNLFMLFSLRQFIHTDFALTVQDDG
;
A
#
# COMPACT_ATOMS: atom_id res chain seq x y z
N MET A 1 -16.80 12.76 -21.03
CA MET A 1 -15.72 11.79 -20.80
C MET A 1 -15.73 11.47 -19.32
N ASN A 2 -15.80 10.20 -18.91
CA ASN A 2 -15.66 9.88 -17.48
C ASN A 2 -14.25 10.30 -17.05
N PRO A 3 -14.08 11.01 -15.92
CA PRO A 3 -12.74 11.28 -15.40
C PRO A 3 -12.04 9.93 -15.23
N GLN A 4 -10.83 9.84 -15.79
CA GLN A 4 -10.03 8.62 -15.78
C GLN A 4 -9.59 8.36 -14.33
N LYS A 5 -10.22 7.37 -13.68
CA LYS A 5 -10.02 7.10 -12.26
C LYS A 5 -8.63 6.49 -12.03
N SER A 6 -7.89 7.06 -11.09
CA SER A 6 -6.58 6.58 -10.61
C SER A 6 -6.72 5.84 -9.28
N LEU A 7 -5.84 4.86 -9.02
CA LEU A 7 -5.89 4.04 -7.82
C LEU A 7 -4.48 3.76 -7.25
N THR A 8 -4.29 3.97 -5.95
CA THR A 8 -3.13 3.46 -5.22
C THR A 8 -3.52 2.16 -4.53
N ILE A 9 -2.80 1.07 -4.82
CA ILE A 9 -2.83 -0.16 -4.03
C ILE A 9 -1.83 0.03 -2.89
N VAL A 10 -2.31 0.02 -1.65
CA VAL A 10 -1.49 0.34 -0.48
C VAL A 10 -1.58 -0.74 0.58
N SER A 11 -0.44 -1.10 1.17
CA SER A 11 -0.41 -1.86 2.42
C SER A 11 0.41 -1.10 3.46
N VAL A 12 -0.10 -1.06 4.68
CA VAL A 12 0.54 -0.40 5.83
C VAL A 12 0.78 -1.46 6.89
N THR A 13 2.01 -1.54 7.40
CA THR A 13 2.33 -2.37 8.56
C THR A 13 3.24 -1.63 9.52
N GLY A 14 2.97 -1.79 10.81
CA GLY A 14 3.85 -1.33 11.89
C GLY A 14 4.88 -2.36 12.33
N SER A 15 4.91 -3.56 11.73
CA SER A 15 5.85 -4.63 12.08
C SER A 15 6.55 -5.18 10.83
N ASP A 16 7.84 -5.44 10.96
CA ASP A 16 8.66 -6.07 9.92
C ASP A 16 8.18 -7.51 9.64
N ASP A 17 7.58 -8.19 10.63
CA ASP A 17 7.04 -9.56 10.47
C ASP A 17 5.97 -9.66 9.38
N PHE A 18 5.18 -8.59 9.18
CA PHE A 18 4.12 -8.56 8.16
C PHE A 18 4.57 -7.91 6.84
N THR A 19 5.80 -7.38 6.78
CA THR A 19 6.25 -6.61 5.60
C THR A 19 6.28 -7.46 4.32
N LEU A 20 6.68 -8.73 4.42
CA LEU A 20 6.71 -9.63 3.26
C LEU A 20 5.29 -9.97 2.77
N GLY A 21 4.36 -10.24 3.69
CA GLY A 21 2.96 -10.47 3.35
C GLY A 21 2.30 -9.24 2.73
N SER A 22 2.51 -8.05 3.33
CA SER A 22 2.05 -6.77 2.78
C SER A 22 2.56 -6.52 1.35
N MET A 23 3.84 -6.80 1.09
CA MET A 23 4.41 -6.71 -0.26
C MET A 23 3.74 -7.70 -1.22
N TYR A 24 3.52 -8.94 -0.79
CA TYR A 24 2.84 -9.96 -1.59
C TYR A 24 1.39 -9.57 -1.94
N ALA A 25 0.64 -9.06 -0.97
CA ALA A 25 -0.74 -8.60 -1.18
C ALA A 25 -0.81 -7.46 -2.22
N ILE A 26 0.11 -6.48 -2.15
CA ILE A 26 0.22 -5.41 -3.16
C ILE A 26 0.50 -6.00 -4.54
N GLU A 27 1.52 -6.86 -4.66
CA GLU A 27 1.91 -7.48 -5.93
C GLU A 27 0.74 -8.26 -6.55
N ARG A 28 0.05 -9.08 -5.76
CA ARG A 28 -1.10 -9.86 -6.23
C ARG A 28 -2.21 -8.95 -6.76
N SER A 29 -2.61 -7.93 -5.99
CA SER A 29 -3.64 -6.99 -6.44
C SER A 29 -3.20 -6.18 -7.67
N PHE A 30 -1.93 -5.83 -7.77
CA PHE A 30 -1.37 -5.17 -8.95
C PHE A 30 -1.51 -6.06 -10.19
N GLN A 31 -1.15 -7.35 -10.10
CA GLN A 31 -1.31 -8.29 -11.21
C GLN A 31 -2.77 -8.49 -11.63
N GLU A 32 -3.72 -8.40 -10.70
CA GLU A 32 -5.15 -8.53 -11.00
C GLU A 32 -5.77 -7.27 -11.63
N LEU A 33 -5.22 -6.09 -11.32
CA LEU A 33 -5.78 -4.79 -11.75
C LEU A 33 -5.03 -4.15 -12.92
N ARG A 34 -3.77 -4.52 -13.17
CA ARG A 34 -3.00 -4.03 -14.32
C ARG A 34 -3.78 -4.28 -15.62
N GLY A 35 -3.92 -3.24 -16.43
CA GLY A 35 -4.69 -3.28 -17.68
C GLY A 35 -6.21 -3.07 -17.54
N LYS A 36 -6.76 -3.12 -16.31
CA LYS A 36 -8.15 -2.71 -16.03
C LYS A 36 -8.22 -1.25 -15.58
N ILE A 37 -7.22 -0.80 -14.84
CA ILE A 37 -7.03 0.57 -14.38
C ILE A 37 -5.82 1.16 -15.10
N GLN A 38 -5.99 2.34 -15.70
CA GLN A 38 -4.96 2.96 -16.54
C GLN A 38 -3.85 3.62 -15.72
N HIS A 39 -4.18 4.17 -14.55
CA HIS A 39 -3.20 4.76 -13.63
C HIS A 39 -3.25 4.03 -12.28
N LEU A 40 -2.25 3.18 -12.06
CA LEU A 40 -2.06 2.41 -10.83
C LEU A 40 -0.74 2.81 -10.17
N GLU A 41 -0.82 3.10 -8.88
CA GLU A 41 0.35 3.25 -8.01
C GLU A 41 0.36 2.10 -7.00
N CYS A 42 1.55 1.70 -6.56
CA CYS A 42 1.72 0.67 -5.54
C CYS A 42 2.59 1.21 -4.42
N LEU A 43 2.11 1.10 -3.19
CA LEU A 43 2.74 1.72 -2.03
C LEU A 43 2.80 0.75 -0.85
N LEU A 44 4.01 0.53 -0.35
CA LEU A 44 4.27 -0.18 0.91
C LEU A 44 4.71 0.83 1.97
N ILE A 45 4.00 0.87 3.09
CA ILE A 45 4.42 1.64 4.28
C ILE A 45 4.82 0.65 5.37
N SER A 46 6.10 0.60 5.72
CA SER A 46 6.64 -0.34 6.71
C SER A 46 7.92 0.17 7.40
N PRO A 47 8.32 -0.39 8.56
CA PRO A 47 9.51 0.07 9.28
C PRO A 47 10.82 -0.14 8.52
N THR A 48 10.92 -1.27 7.79
CA THR A 48 12.09 -1.61 6.98
C THR A 48 11.67 -1.94 5.53
N LYS A 49 12.49 -1.51 4.57
CA LYS A 49 12.32 -1.86 3.15
C LYS A 49 12.70 -3.34 2.93
N PRO A 50 11.84 -4.18 2.35
CA PRO A 50 12.21 -5.57 2.05
C PRO A 50 13.24 -5.61 0.91
N GLN A 51 14.19 -6.56 0.98
CA GLN A 51 15.30 -6.66 0.01
C GLN A 51 14.82 -6.88 -1.43
N ASN A 52 13.75 -7.65 -1.62
CA ASN A 52 13.21 -8.01 -2.93
C ASN A 52 12.01 -7.15 -3.36
N LEU A 53 11.94 -5.89 -2.91
CA LEU A 53 10.84 -5.00 -3.28
C LEU A 53 10.82 -4.78 -4.81
N PRO A 54 9.72 -5.12 -5.50
CA PRO A 54 9.57 -4.81 -6.92
C PRO A 54 9.71 -3.32 -7.21
N ASN A 55 10.35 -2.97 -8.33
CA ASN A 55 10.64 -1.57 -8.69
C ASN A 55 9.39 -0.68 -8.86
N HIS A 56 8.23 -1.28 -9.13
CA HIS A 56 6.98 -0.54 -9.29
C HIS A 56 6.24 -0.31 -7.96
N ILE A 57 6.71 -0.91 -6.86
CA ILE A 57 6.18 -0.67 -5.51
C ILE A 57 7.08 0.36 -4.83
N GLN A 58 6.51 1.52 -4.52
CA GLN A 58 7.18 2.53 -3.73
C GLN A 58 7.19 2.11 -2.26
N HIS A 59 8.28 2.39 -1.55
CA HIS A 59 8.38 2.16 -0.11
C HIS A 59 8.49 3.48 0.64
N ILE A 60 7.64 3.64 1.65
CA ILE A 60 7.72 4.73 2.61
C ILE A 60 8.02 4.13 3.98
N ARG A 61 9.12 4.58 4.57
CA ARG A 61 9.52 4.15 5.90
C ARG A 61 8.60 4.76 6.95
N CYS A 62 8.11 3.95 7.89
CA CYS A 62 7.43 4.43 9.10
C CYS A 62 8.18 4.01 10.37
N HIS A 63 7.78 4.54 11.52
CA HIS A 63 8.16 3.94 12.80
C HIS A 63 7.30 2.68 13.03
N PRO A 64 7.74 1.68 13.81
CA PRO A 64 6.86 0.62 14.26
C PRO A 64 5.60 1.17 14.94
N PHE A 65 4.46 0.50 14.76
CA PHE A 65 3.20 0.95 15.34
C PHE A 65 2.72 -0.03 16.40
N THR A 66 2.14 0.52 17.46
CA THR A 66 1.12 -0.17 18.25
C THR A 66 -0.18 -0.29 17.46
N TYR A 67 -1.09 -1.15 17.91
CA TYR A 67 -2.41 -1.28 17.29
C TYR A 67 -3.19 0.05 17.25
N ALA A 68 -3.10 0.86 18.30
CA ALA A 68 -3.77 2.16 18.36
C ALA A 68 -3.17 3.16 17.35
N GLU A 69 -1.83 3.20 17.24
CA GLU A 69 -1.14 4.06 16.28
C GLU A 69 -1.43 3.66 14.84
N TYR A 70 -1.49 2.36 14.55
CA TYR A 70 -1.91 1.86 13.24
C TYR A 70 -3.31 2.37 12.87
N ASN A 71 -4.28 2.24 13.78
CA ASN A 71 -5.65 2.71 13.53
C ASN A 71 -5.70 4.23 13.29
N LEU A 72 -4.98 5.01 14.10
CA LEU A 72 -4.90 6.46 13.91
C LEU A 72 -4.22 6.82 12.58
N PHE A 73 -3.17 6.09 12.20
CA PHE A 73 -2.48 6.30 10.93
C PHE A 73 -3.43 6.06 9.75
N MET A 74 -4.14 4.93 9.76
CA MET A 74 -5.09 4.58 8.69
C MET A 74 -6.21 5.61 8.54
N LEU A 75 -6.75 6.12 9.65
CA LEU A 75 -7.86 7.07 9.65
C LEU A 75 -7.44 8.50 9.28
N PHE A 76 -6.29 8.98 9.78
CA PHE A 76 -5.95 10.40 9.72
C PHE A 76 -4.74 10.72 8.85
N SER A 77 -3.81 9.78 8.68
CA SER A 77 -2.52 10.04 8.03
C SER A 77 -2.41 9.45 6.64
N LEU A 78 -3.05 8.31 6.37
CA LEU A 78 -2.92 7.57 5.11
C LEU A 78 -3.18 8.47 3.89
N ARG A 79 -4.19 9.33 3.93
CA ARG A 79 -4.56 10.24 2.83
C ARG A 79 -3.40 11.13 2.34
N GLN A 80 -2.44 11.45 3.21
CA GLN A 80 -1.27 12.27 2.87
C GLN A 80 -0.30 11.56 1.92
N PHE A 81 -0.39 10.23 1.82
CA PHE A 81 0.44 9.40 0.96
C PHE A 81 -0.26 8.93 -0.31
N ILE A 82 -1.55 9.23 -0.45
CA ILE A 82 -2.37 8.81 -1.60
C ILE A 82 -2.54 10.00 -2.54
N HIS A 83 -1.96 9.91 -3.74
CA HIS A 83 -2.06 10.94 -4.77
C HIS A 83 -3.08 10.63 -5.87
N THR A 84 -3.77 9.50 -5.75
CA THR A 84 -4.81 9.04 -6.68
C THR A 84 -6.22 9.32 -6.15
N ASP A 85 -7.22 9.11 -7.01
CA ASP A 85 -8.64 9.33 -6.68
C ASP A 85 -9.17 8.32 -5.65
N PHE A 86 -8.64 7.10 -5.67
CA PHE A 86 -9.03 6.01 -4.78
C PHE A 86 -7.81 5.35 -4.16
N ALA A 87 -7.98 4.73 -3.00
CA ALA A 87 -7.01 3.82 -2.40
C ALA A 87 -7.66 2.45 -2.19
N LEU A 88 -6.93 1.39 -2.52
CA LEU A 88 -7.26 0.02 -2.17
C LEU A 88 -6.26 -0.43 -1.10
N THR A 89 -6.72 -0.50 0.15
CA THR A 89 -5.93 -1.03 1.26
C THR A 89 -5.94 -2.54 1.22
N VAL A 90 -4.76 -3.16 1.18
CA VAL A 90 -4.60 -4.62 1.07
C VAL A 90 -3.78 -5.18 2.24
N GLN A 91 -4.14 -6.38 2.67
CA GLN A 91 -3.50 -7.14 3.74
C GLN A 91 -3.38 -8.61 3.28
N ASP A 92 -2.48 -9.36 3.89
CA ASP A 92 -2.20 -10.77 3.56
C ASP A 92 -3.02 -11.75 4.43
N ASP A 93 -4.15 -11.30 4.97
CA ASP A 93 -4.97 -12.05 5.93
C ASP A 93 -6.16 -12.82 5.31
N GLY A 94 -6.33 -12.76 3.98
CA GLY A 94 -7.24 -13.63 3.23
C GLY A 94 -8.69 -13.16 3.20
#